data_AF-A0A8T5FAH4-F1
#
_entry.id   AF-A0A8T5FAH4-F1
#
_cell.length_a   1.000
_cell.length_b   1.000
_cell.length_c   1.000
_cell.angle_alpha   90.00
_cell.angle_beta   90.00
_cell.angle_gamma   90.00
#
_symmetry.space_group_name_H-M   'P 1'
#
loop_
_entity.id
_entity.type
_entity.pdbx_description
1 polymer ?
#
loop_
_entity_poly.entity_id
_entity_poly.type
_entity_poly.pdbx_seq_one_letter_code
_entity_poly.pdbx_strand_id
1 'polypeptide(L)'
;MIENDQTKIKLNPGSMIQIFLESHLIEQIKQIQKNENLNDERDVIVHLIQNYFKKNVFDGTTLKEKKNLDFLQTPFDGKFEMQKLEKILARIESEDFIKKLPQHEIYGKSNSGMMHRFHTKIFPVKFSLLCLAKMIVDQDTPWIDLNELKNYTLESAKVFVQKFDSSLIKNKFRFKTGFPVLKLNDFKSQEDAYLTYARSSKRFTEQFVGRKLQKHEGVQMAGACFEMGLIDAKVSYSNDEKLKSFNDVNYGKILVTLSDSGKEFATFKNNLIDFIYKNTLDEPHSIFSNEETSFYFRKILPEFEFENKFVKYLMDNEKIEHTSQIKSEFRRQFEMFYHSKFPNDDVLLQDNSVRIHSNTVMSRLMEFGVFAKDPKFKSGPYTRMEKMDNLV
;
A
#
# COMPACT_ATOMS: atom_id res chain seq x y z
N MET A 1 -34.54 44.28 13.63
CA MET A 1 -34.79 43.04 14.39
C MET A 1 -34.94 41.94 13.37
N ILE A 2 -33.91 41.11 13.22
CA ILE A 2 -33.87 40.04 12.22
C ILE A 2 -34.01 38.74 13.02
N GLU A 3 -35.11 38.03 12.78
CA GLU A 3 -35.40 36.72 13.34
C GLU A 3 -34.39 35.70 12.84
N ASN A 4 -33.78 34.97 13.78
CA ASN A 4 -32.75 33.98 13.50
C ASN A 4 -33.41 32.58 13.47
N ASP A 5 -33.45 32.02 12.26
CA ASP A 5 -33.04 30.66 11.92
C ASP A 5 -33.48 29.49 12.84
N GLN A 6 -34.56 28.81 12.46
CA GLN A 6 -34.82 27.41 12.83
C GLN A 6 -34.74 26.52 11.60
N THR A 7 -33.53 26.27 11.11
CA THR A 7 -33.26 25.11 10.25
C THR A 7 -33.24 23.84 11.11
N LYS A 8 -34.39 23.17 11.20
CA LYS A 8 -34.52 21.82 11.76
C LYS A 8 -33.63 20.85 10.99
N ILE A 9 -32.44 20.57 11.54
CA ILE A 9 -31.62 19.43 11.11
C ILE A 9 -32.38 18.15 11.46
N LYS A 10 -32.90 17.46 10.44
CA LYS A 10 -33.38 16.08 10.59
C LYS A 10 -32.17 15.17 10.83
N LEU A 11 -31.96 14.78 12.08
CA LEU A 11 -31.05 13.70 12.45
C LEU A 11 -31.57 12.37 11.88
N ASN A 12 -30.74 11.68 11.09
CA ASN A 12 -31.01 10.32 10.63
C ASN A 12 -31.02 9.34 11.83
N PRO A 13 -31.82 8.26 11.79
CA PRO A 13 -31.92 7.31 12.89
C PRO A 13 -30.58 6.57 13.11
N GLY A 14 -30.12 6.54 14.37
CA GLY A 14 -28.84 5.93 14.75
C GLY A 14 -28.75 4.45 14.38
N SER A 15 -27.55 4.00 14.00
CA SER A 15 -27.26 2.58 13.80
C SER A 15 -27.00 1.91 15.14
N MET A 16 -27.73 0.84 15.45
CA MET A 16 -27.53 0.06 16.67
C MET A 16 -26.52 -1.05 16.40
N ILE A 17 -25.43 -1.09 17.18
CA ILE A 17 -24.45 -2.17 17.19
C ILE A 17 -24.57 -2.89 18.51
N GLN A 18 -24.77 -4.20 18.47
CA GLN A 18 -24.79 -5.04 19.66
C GLN A 18 -23.38 -5.60 19.89
N ILE A 19 -22.81 -5.30 21.06
CA ILE A 19 -21.48 -5.77 21.45
C ILE A 19 -21.69 -6.75 22.61
N PHE A 20 -21.17 -7.97 22.45
CA PHE A 20 -21.16 -8.96 23.52
C PHE A 20 -19.85 -8.83 24.28
N LEU A 21 -19.96 -8.55 25.58
CA LEU A 21 -18.82 -8.36 26.48
C LEU A 21 -18.90 -9.38 27.62
N GLU A 22 -17.74 -9.79 28.11
CA GLU A 22 -17.67 -10.60 29.34
C GLU A 22 -18.19 -9.81 30.54
N SER A 23 -18.78 -10.50 31.51
CA SER A 23 -19.46 -9.88 32.66
C SER A 23 -18.57 -8.91 33.45
N HIS A 24 -17.29 -9.24 33.60
CA HIS A 24 -16.33 -8.40 34.31
C HIS A 24 -16.06 -7.06 33.60
N LEU A 25 -16.13 -7.01 32.26
CA LEU A 25 -15.97 -5.79 31.47
C LEU A 25 -17.22 -4.90 31.58
N ILE A 26 -18.40 -5.51 31.65
CA ILE A 26 -19.66 -4.78 31.86
C ILE A 26 -19.65 -4.08 33.23
N GLU A 27 -19.15 -4.76 34.26
CA GLU A 27 -18.99 -4.17 35.60
C GLU A 27 -18.01 -3.00 35.61
N GLN A 28 -16.88 -3.12 34.90
CA GLN A 28 -15.92 -2.01 34.75
C GLN A 28 -16.54 -0.81 34.02
N ILE A 29 -17.30 -1.03 32.96
CA ILE A 29 -18.02 0.04 32.24
C ILE A 29 -18.97 0.79 33.18
N LYS A 30 -19.72 0.07 34.02
CA LYS A 30 -20.63 0.68 35.01
C LYS A 30 -19.89 1.44 36.10
N GLN A 31 -18.72 0.98 36.51
CA GLN A 31 -17.88 1.73 37.45
C GLN A 31 -17.37 3.03 36.84
N ILE A 32 -16.90 3.01 35.59
CA ILE A 32 -16.45 4.21 34.87
C ILE A 32 -17.61 5.19 34.69
N GLN A 33 -18.79 4.69 34.30
CA GLN A 33 -20.01 5.51 34.17
C GLN A 33 -20.28 6.31 35.46
N LYS A 34 -20.26 5.62 36.60
CA LYS A 34 -20.55 6.22 37.91
C LYS A 34 -19.47 7.21 38.33
N ASN A 35 -18.20 6.87 38.10
CA ASN A 35 -17.07 7.69 38.53
C ASN A 35 -16.91 8.97 37.70
N GLU A 36 -17.24 8.91 36.40
CA GLU A 36 -17.13 10.03 35.47
C GLU A 36 -18.46 10.75 35.23
N ASN A 37 -19.52 10.35 35.94
CA ASN A 37 -20.86 10.92 35.88
C ASN A 37 -21.44 10.97 34.45
N LEU A 38 -21.30 9.86 33.73
CA LEU A 38 -21.78 9.69 32.35
C LEU A 38 -23.22 9.14 32.31
N ASN A 39 -23.98 9.49 31.28
CA ASN A 39 -25.43 9.25 31.28
C ASN A 39 -25.80 7.77 31.15
N ASP A 40 -25.12 7.02 30.29
CA ASP A 40 -25.36 5.59 30.06
C ASP A 40 -24.08 4.83 29.66
N GLU A 41 -24.15 3.51 29.54
CA GLU A 41 -23.00 2.68 29.13
C GLU A 41 -22.51 2.98 27.71
N ARG A 42 -23.37 3.53 26.83
CA ARG A 42 -22.98 3.92 25.47
C ARG A 42 -22.09 5.16 25.52
N ASP A 43 -22.43 6.12 26.36
CA ASP A 43 -21.60 7.31 26.61
C ASP A 43 -20.22 6.91 27.13
N VAL A 44 -20.12 5.89 27.99
CA VAL A 44 -18.82 5.33 28.42
C VAL A 44 -18.02 4.79 27.23
N ILE A 45 -18.64 3.98 26.37
CA ILE A 45 -17.96 3.42 25.19
C ILE A 45 -17.52 4.53 24.24
N VAL A 46 -18.38 5.50 23.95
CA VAL A 46 -18.05 6.65 23.11
C VAL A 46 -16.91 7.47 23.73
N HIS A 47 -16.96 7.72 25.05
CA HIS A 47 -15.94 8.44 25.79
C HIS A 47 -14.59 7.72 25.76
N LEU A 48 -14.57 6.40 25.96
CA LEU A 48 -13.37 5.57 25.88
C LEU A 48 -12.77 5.56 24.46
N ILE A 49 -13.60 5.46 23.43
CA ILE A 49 -13.16 5.54 22.03
C ILE A 49 -12.54 6.91 21.76
N GLN A 50 -13.23 7.99 22.15
CA GLN A 50 -12.73 9.35 21.98
C GLN A 50 -11.44 9.59 22.76
N ASN A 51 -11.32 9.09 23.99
CA ASN A 51 -10.12 9.22 24.81
C ASN A 51 -8.96 8.38 24.26
N TYR A 52 -9.23 7.17 23.75
CA TYR A 52 -8.23 6.37 23.04
C TYR A 52 -7.70 7.13 21.82
N PHE A 53 -8.58 7.75 21.03
CA PHE A 53 -8.16 8.59 19.90
C PHE A 53 -7.40 9.84 20.36
N LYS A 54 -7.87 10.55 21.39
CA LYS A 54 -7.17 11.73 21.94
C LYS A 54 -5.78 11.36 22.46
N LYS A 55 -5.67 10.28 23.24
CA LYS A 55 -4.40 9.81 23.82
C LYS A 55 -3.39 9.39 22.74
N ASN A 56 -3.85 8.69 21.70
CA ASN A 56 -2.96 8.27 20.61
C ASN A 56 -2.69 9.36 19.55
N VAL A 57 -3.41 10.49 19.60
CA VAL A 57 -3.20 11.65 18.73
C VAL A 57 -2.40 12.76 19.43
N PHE A 58 -2.47 12.89 20.76
CA PHE A 58 -1.80 13.97 21.53
C PHE A 58 -0.67 13.53 22.46
N ASP A 59 -0.65 12.30 22.99
CA ASP A 59 0.48 11.82 23.81
C ASP A 59 1.40 10.93 22.98
N GLY A 60 2.29 11.60 22.24
CA GLY A 60 3.46 10.96 21.66
C GLY A 60 4.36 10.37 22.75
N THR A 61 4.67 9.08 22.60
CA THR A 61 5.89 8.39 23.07
C THR A 61 6.22 8.43 24.57
N THR A 62 6.15 7.27 25.21
CA THR A 62 6.72 7.05 26.54
C THR A 62 8.26 7.11 26.49
N LEU A 63 8.82 7.71 27.53
CA LEU A 63 10.15 8.35 27.64
C LEU A 63 11.40 7.45 27.43
N LYS A 64 11.27 6.17 27.05
CA LYS A 64 12.43 5.30 26.72
C LYS A 64 12.71 5.16 25.22
N GLU A 65 11.80 5.59 24.36
CA GLU A 65 11.93 5.53 22.88
C GLU A 65 12.66 6.74 22.28
N LYS A 66 12.97 7.75 23.10
CA LYS A 66 13.52 9.05 22.67
C LYS A 66 14.87 8.98 21.94
N LYS A 67 15.69 7.94 22.13
CA LYS A 67 16.98 7.82 21.43
C LYS A 67 16.87 7.27 20.00
N ASN A 68 15.77 6.57 19.66
CA ASN A 68 15.54 6.08 18.29
C ASN A 68 14.63 7.01 17.47
N LEU A 69 13.94 7.96 18.12
CA LEU A 69 12.96 8.83 17.48
C LEU A 69 13.57 10.03 16.74
N ASP A 70 14.80 10.45 17.08
CA ASP A 70 15.44 11.61 16.43
C ASP A 70 15.74 11.34 14.94
N PHE A 71 15.89 10.08 14.54
CA PHE A 71 16.04 9.68 13.14
C PHE A 71 14.69 9.64 12.37
N LEU A 72 13.58 9.35 13.06
CA LEU A 72 12.23 9.34 12.47
C LEU A 72 11.66 10.75 12.23
N GLN A 73 12.37 11.81 12.64
CA GLN A 73 11.90 13.19 12.48
C GLN A 73 12.18 13.78 11.08
N THR A 74 13.09 13.20 10.29
CA THR A 74 13.39 13.69 8.93
C THR A 74 12.80 12.74 7.87
N PRO A 75 11.72 13.15 7.19
CA PRO A 75 11.12 12.38 6.10
C PRO A 75 12.14 12.16 4.97
N PHE A 76 11.93 11.09 4.18
CA PHE A 76 12.78 10.76 3.04
C PHE A 76 12.97 11.97 2.12
N ASP A 77 14.21 12.19 1.68
CA ASP A 77 14.67 13.34 0.90
C ASP A 77 15.10 12.96 -0.53
N GLY A 78 14.83 11.72 -0.94
CA GLY A 78 15.19 11.23 -2.26
C GLY A 78 16.59 10.63 -2.37
N LYS A 79 17.40 10.60 -1.30
CA LYS A 79 18.79 10.11 -1.36
C LYS A 79 19.11 9.11 -0.26
N PHE A 80 19.98 8.15 -0.58
CA PHE A 80 20.69 7.30 0.39
C PHE A 80 22.04 6.88 -0.21
N GLU A 81 22.96 6.46 0.64
CA GLU A 81 24.29 6.00 0.21
C GLU A 81 24.26 4.53 -0.22
N MET A 82 24.23 4.28 -1.54
CA MET A 82 24.14 2.92 -2.10
C MET A 82 25.28 2.01 -1.63
N GLN A 83 26.53 2.48 -1.64
CA GLN A 83 27.68 1.67 -1.18
C GLN A 83 27.57 1.28 0.29
N LYS A 84 26.97 2.15 1.12
CA LYS A 84 26.72 1.85 2.53
C LYS A 84 25.59 0.83 2.67
N LEU A 85 24.53 0.96 1.86
CA LEU A 85 23.44 -0.02 1.80
C LEU A 85 23.96 -1.42 1.47
N GLU A 86 24.78 -1.56 0.42
CA GLU A 86 25.36 -2.86 0.02
C GLU A 86 26.17 -3.50 1.14
N LYS A 87 27.02 -2.71 1.82
CA LYS A 87 27.83 -3.17 2.95
C LYS A 87 26.97 -3.65 4.13
N ILE A 88 25.85 -2.99 4.41
CA ILE A 88 24.95 -3.36 5.50
C ILE A 88 24.18 -4.64 5.14
N LEU A 89 23.66 -4.73 3.91
CA LEU A 89 22.89 -5.89 3.46
C LEU A 89 23.75 -7.14 3.29
N ALA A 90 25.06 -7.00 3.03
CA ALA A 90 26.00 -8.12 3.04
C ALA A 90 26.18 -8.78 4.42
N ARG A 91 25.70 -8.15 5.51
CA ARG A 91 25.71 -8.70 6.88
C ARG A 91 24.56 -9.69 7.14
N ILE A 92 23.61 -9.82 6.21
CA ILE A 92 22.48 -10.74 6.36
C ILE A 92 22.98 -12.15 6.07
N GLU A 93 22.93 -13.02 7.09
CA GLU A 93 23.17 -14.45 6.94
C GLU A 93 21.89 -15.16 6.46
N SER A 94 21.99 -16.44 6.07
CA SER A 94 20.81 -17.24 5.72
C SER A 94 19.87 -17.32 6.93
N GLU A 95 18.66 -16.80 6.79
CA GLU A 95 17.67 -16.74 7.87
C GLU A 95 16.33 -17.37 7.45
N ASP A 96 15.54 -17.79 8.44
CA ASP A 96 14.20 -18.33 8.25
C ASP A 96 13.20 -17.22 7.86
N PHE A 97 13.17 -16.87 6.57
CA PHE A 97 12.24 -15.87 6.06
C PHE A 97 10.80 -16.37 6.01
N ILE A 98 9.86 -15.45 6.26
CA ILE A 98 8.44 -15.70 6.07
C ILE A 98 8.19 -15.96 4.58
N LYS A 99 7.70 -17.15 4.27
CA LYS A 99 7.45 -17.58 2.89
C LYS A 99 6.39 -16.70 2.21
N LYS A 100 6.71 -16.22 1.01
CA LYS A 100 5.74 -15.57 0.10
C LYS A 100 4.66 -16.55 -0.30
N LEU A 101 3.39 -16.17 -0.11
CA LEU A 101 2.24 -16.98 -0.50
C LEU A 101 1.78 -16.64 -1.93
N PRO A 102 1.22 -17.60 -2.67
CA PRO A 102 0.59 -17.32 -3.94
C PRO A 102 -0.71 -16.51 -3.74
N GLN A 103 -1.10 -15.74 -4.74
CA GLN A 103 -2.17 -14.74 -4.61
C GLN A 103 -3.54 -15.37 -4.31
N HIS A 104 -3.78 -16.60 -4.78
CA HIS A 104 -5.02 -17.30 -4.51
C HIS A 104 -5.16 -17.74 -3.04
N GLU A 105 -4.06 -17.92 -2.32
CA GLU A 105 -4.11 -18.18 -0.88
C GLU A 105 -4.40 -16.90 -0.09
N ILE A 106 -3.97 -15.73 -0.57
CA ILE A 106 -4.20 -14.46 0.12
C ILE A 106 -5.60 -13.89 -0.17
N TYR A 107 -6.03 -13.95 -1.43
CA TYR A 107 -7.21 -13.24 -1.94
C TYR A 107 -8.27 -14.15 -2.58
N GLY A 108 -8.10 -15.46 -2.51
CA GLY A 108 -9.00 -16.45 -3.12
C GLY A 108 -8.69 -16.73 -4.58
N LYS A 109 -9.20 -17.87 -5.08
CA LYS A 109 -8.89 -18.43 -6.41
C LYS A 109 -9.18 -17.47 -7.58
N SER A 110 -10.19 -16.60 -7.45
CA SER A 110 -10.52 -15.58 -8.46
C SER A 110 -9.45 -14.51 -8.63
N ASN A 111 -8.44 -14.44 -7.76
CA ASN A 111 -7.27 -13.56 -7.87
C ASN A 111 -5.99 -14.29 -8.29
N SER A 112 -6.08 -15.57 -8.67
CA SER A 112 -4.91 -16.38 -9.00
C SER A 112 -4.13 -15.81 -10.20
N GLY A 113 -2.81 -15.74 -10.07
CA GLY A 113 -1.93 -15.29 -11.15
C GLY A 113 -2.06 -13.80 -11.50
N MET A 114 -2.66 -12.98 -10.64
CA MET A 114 -2.86 -11.54 -10.85
C MET A 114 -2.27 -10.72 -9.72
N MET A 115 -1.74 -9.55 -10.04
CA MET A 115 -1.48 -8.54 -9.01
C MET A 115 -2.82 -8.12 -8.40
N HIS A 116 -2.87 -8.07 -7.07
CA HIS A 116 -4.10 -7.75 -6.38
C HIS A 116 -4.66 -6.38 -6.81
N ARG A 117 -5.99 -6.26 -6.88
CA ARG A 117 -6.67 -5.05 -7.38
C ARG A 117 -6.35 -3.76 -6.61
N PHE A 118 -5.85 -3.85 -5.37
CA PHE A 118 -5.43 -2.67 -4.62
C PHE A 118 -3.96 -2.30 -4.86
N HIS A 119 -3.18 -3.15 -5.53
CA HIS A 119 -1.82 -2.86 -6.00
C HIS A 119 -1.89 -2.18 -7.36
N THR A 120 -2.64 -1.07 -7.40
CA THR A 120 -3.04 -0.41 -8.65
C THR A 120 -1.90 0.28 -9.37
N LYS A 121 -0.79 0.55 -8.66
CA LYS A 121 0.32 1.38 -9.12
C LYS A 121 1.64 0.84 -8.59
N ILE A 122 2.70 0.99 -9.39
CA ILE A 122 4.04 0.53 -9.00
C ILE A 122 4.80 1.66 -8.30
N PHE A 123 4.49 2.92 -8.60
CA PHE A 123 5.28 4.03 -8.07
C PHE A 123 5.26 4.15 -6.53
N PRO A 124 4.12 3.92 -5.84
CA PRO A 124 4.11 3.87 -4.37
C PRO A 124 4.94 2.70 -3.80
N VAL A 125 5.07 1.59 -4.54
CA VAL A 125 5.93 0.45 -4.15
C VAL A 125 7.39 0.85 -4.24
N LYS A 126 7.81 1.43 -5.38
CA LYS A 126 9.15 1.99 -5.57
C LYS A 126 9.52 2.97 -4.45
N PHE A 127 8.63 3.92 -4.16
CA PHE A 127 8.84 4.91 -3.11
C PHE A 127 9.03 4.26 -1.72
N SER A 128 8.20 3.25 -1.39
CA SER A 128 8.29 2.52 -0.12
C SER A 128 9.62 1.77 0.03
N LEU A 129 10.13 1.20 -1.07
CA LEU A 129 11.43 0.52 -1.08
C LEU A 129 12.60 1.49 -0.86
N LEU A 130 12.55 2.69 -1.46
CA LEU A 130 13.57 3.71 -1.23
C LEU A 130 13.54 4.22 0.21
N CYS A 131 12.36 4.32 0.82
CA CYS A 131 12.23 4.62 2.25
C CYS A 131 12.87 3.52 3.11
N LEU A 132 12.63 2.24 2.79
CA LEU A 132 13.29 1.13 3.49
C LEU A 132 14.82 1.17 3.32
N ALA A 133 15.30 1.39 2.10
CA ALA A 133 16.74 1.54 1.81
C ALA A 133 17.37 2.66 2.65
N LYS A 134 16.71 3.82 2.74
CA LYS A 134 17.14 4.94 3.57
C LYS A 134 17.22 4.57 5.04
N MET A 135 16.17 3.95 5.58
CA MET A 135 16.14 3.52 6.99
C MET A 135 17.27 2.53 7.31
N ILE A 136 17.54 1.58 6.43
CA ILE A 136 18.64 0.61 6.60
C ILE A 136 19.99 1.35 6.68
N VAL A 137 20.24 2.29 5.76
CA VAL A 137 21.48 3.06 5.70
C VAL A 137 21.67 3.91 6.95
N ASP A 138 20.62 4.61 7.38
CA ASP A 138 20.74 5.58 8.45
C ASP A 138 20.78 4.94 9.84
N GLN A 139 20.01 3.87 10.05
CA GLN A 139 20.04 3.12 11.30
C GLN A 139 21.23 2.14 11.38
N ASP A 140 21.99 1.97 10.29
CA ASP A 140 23.11 1.03 10.17
C ASP A 140 22.73 -0.42 10.57
N THR A 141 21.49 -0.80 10.32
CA THR A 141 20.95 -2.15 10.57
C THR A 141 20.31 -2.71 9.30
N PRO A 142 20.57 -3.99 8.97
CA PRO A 142 19.93 -4.62 7.82
C PRO A 142 18.43 -4.87 8.04
N TRP A 143 17.95 -4.86 9.28
CA TRP A 143 16.59 -5.22 9.67
C TRP A 143 15.84 -4.03 10.27
N ILE A 144 14.67 -3.73 9.71
CA ILE A 144 13.81 -2.61 10.12
C ILE A 144 12.47 -3.15 10.62
N ASP A 145 11.92 -2.60 11.70
CA ASP A 145 10.57 -2.94 12.15
C ASP A 145 9.52 -2.50 11.11
N LEU A 146 8.60 -3.39 10.75
CA LEU A 146 7.58 -3.11 9.72
C LEU A 146 6.69 -1.92 10.09
N ASN A 147 6.35 -1.74 11.37
CA ASN A 147 5.51 -0.62 11.80
C ASN A 147 6.29 0.69 11.77
N GLU A 148 7.58 0.66 12.12
CA GLU A 148 8.46 1.82 11.91
C GLU A 148 8.56 2.19 10.43
N LEU A 149 8.75 1.20 9.54
CA LEU A 149 8.75 1.43 8.09
C LEU A 149 7.44 2.05 7.61
N LYS A 150 6.29 1.54 8.07
CA LYS A 150 4.98 2.09 7.69
C LYS A 150 4.84 3.55 8.09
N ASN A 151 5.22 3.89 9.31
CA ASN A 151 5.13 5.26 9.82
C ASN A 151 6.07 6.19 9.05
N TYR A 152 7.34 5.80 8.90
CA TYR A 152 8.33 6.57 8.16
C TYR A 152 7.92 6.80 6.71
N THR A 153 7.46 5.74 6.04
CA THR A 153 7.03 5.81 4.63
C THR A 153 5.76 6.65 4.49
N LEU A 154 4.82 6.57 5.45
CA LEU A 154 3.62 7.39 5.44
C LEU A 154 3.95 8.89 5.57
N GLU A 155 4.77 9.28 6.53
CA GLU A 155 5.18 10.69 6.69
C GLU A 155 5.98 11.18 5.47
N SER A 156 6.90 10.35 4.96
CA SER A 156 7.65 10.63 3.73
C SER A 156 6.74 10.82 2.52
N ALA A 157 5.72 9.99 2.37
CA ALA A 157 4.74 10.10 1.30
C ALA A 157 3.95 11.42 1.38
N LYS A 158 3.62 11.91 2.58
CA LYS A 158 2.95 13.21 2.73
C LYS A 158 3.83 14.34 2.19
N VAL A 159 5.09 14.37 2.62
CA VAL A 159 6.04 15.41 2.19
C VAL A 159 6.27 15.34 0.69
N PHE A 160 6.44 14.13 0.14
CA PHE A 160 6.63 13.94 -1.29
C PHE A 160 5.44 14.46 -2.11
N VAL A 161 4.21 14.11 -1.72
CA VAL A 161 2.99 14.58 -2.41
C VAL A 161 2.82 16.10 -2.28
N GLN A 162 3.14 16.70 -1.13
CA GLN A 162 3.11 18.16 -0.95
C GLN A 162 4.11 18.88 -1.85
N LYS A 163 5.34 18.34 -1.96
CA LYS A 163 6.37 18.86 -2.87
C LYS A 163 5.95 18.73 -4.33
N PHE A 164 5.39 17.58 -4.72
CA PHE A 164 4.86 17.37 -6.06
C PHE A 164 3.72 18.34 -6.40
N ASP A 165 2.75 18.51 -5.50
CA ASP A 165 1.62 19.42 -5.72
C ASP A 165 2.05 20.90 -5.84
N SER A 166 3.19 21.25 -5.24
CA SER A 166 3.84 22.56 -5.32
C SER A 166 4.80 22.70 -6.51
N SER A 167 5.05 21.63 -7.26
CA SER A 167 5.99 21.63 -8.39
C SER A 167 5.38 22.12 -9.70
N LEU A 168 6.23 22.54 -10.64
CA LEU A 168 5.83 22.95 -11.99
C LEU A 168 5.22 21.80 -12.82
N ILE A 169 5.53 20.54 -12.45
CA ILE A 169 5.11 19.34 -13.18
C ILE A 169 3.84 18.69 -12.61
N LYS A 170 3.16 19.34 -11.66
CA LYS A 170 1.96 18.79 -10.96
C LYS A 170 0.85 18.29 -11.89
N ASN A 171 0.75 18.86 -13.10
CA ASN A 171 -0.25 18.51 -14.11
C ASN A 171 0.25 17.53 -15.17
N LYS A 172 1.56 17.26 -15.23
CA LYS A 172 2.18 16.39 -16.25
C LYS A 172 2.03 14.91 -15.91
N PHE A 173 2.08 14.56 -14.63
CA PHE A 173 2.03 13.16 -14.18
C PHE A 173 0.81 12.84 -13.34
N ARG A 174 0.25 11.64 -13.57
CA ARG A 174 -0.89 11.11 -12.81
C ARG A 174 -0.48 9.92 -11.95
N PHE A 175 0.44 10.14 -11.01
CA PHE A 175 0.95 9.08 -10.12
C PHE A 175 0.41 9.13 -8.68
N LYS A 176 -0.33 10.19 -8.30
CA LYS A 176 -0.86 10.35 -6.93
C LYS A 176 -1.78 9.20 -6.49
N THR A 177 -2.33 8.44 -7.44
CA THR A 177 -3.10 7.24 -7.14
C THR A 177 -2.22 6.23 -6.38
N GLY A 178 -2.71 5.77 -5.22
CA GLY A 178 -1.98 4.84 -4.36
C GLY A 178 -1.25 5.50 -3.19
N PHE A 179 -0.85 6.77 -3.32
CA PHE A 179 -0.37 7.58 -2.20
C PHE A 179 -1.52 8.02 -1.27
N PRO A 180 -1.20 8.44 -0.02
CA PRO A 180 -2.17 9.05 0.89
C PRO A 180 -2.79 10.32 0.29
N VAL A 181 -4.10 10.47 0.48
CA VAL A 181 -4.86 11.63 -0.02
C VAL A 181 -4.75 12.78 0.99
N LEU A 182 -3.99 13.81 0.64
CA LEU A 182 -3.76 14.97 1.51
C LEU A 182 -4.77 16.09 1.34
N LYS A 183 -5.33 16.23 0.13
CA LYS A 183 -6.24 17.34 -0.19
C LYS A 183 -7.69 16.99 0.10
N LEU A 184 -8.27 17.87 0.88
CA LEU A 184 -9.69 18.14 0.95
C LEU A 184 -10.12 18.88 -0.32
N ASN A 185 -11.22 18.47 -0.94
CA ASN A 185 -12.00 19.43 -1.72
C ASN A 185 -12.63 20.39 -0.71
N ASP A 186 -12.71 21.68 -1.04
CA ASP A 186 -13.34 22.72 -0.21
C ASP A 186 -14.83 22.44 0.13
N PHE A 187 -15.42 21.42 -0.48
CA PHE A 187 -16.81 21.00 -0.35
C PHE A 187 -17.04 19.82 0.62
N LYS A 188 -16.02 19.33 1.32
CA LYS A 188 -16.17 18.19 2.27
C LYS A 188 -16.09 18.67 3.72
N SER A 189 -16.90 18.05 4.60
CA SER A 189 -16.79 18.27 6.04
C SER A 189 -15.40 17.87 6.56
N GLN A 190 -14.98 18.44 7.70
CA GLN A 190 -13.71 18.06 8.35
C GLN A 190 -13.68 16.57 8.73
N GLU A 191 -14.82 15.97 9.06
CA GLU A 191 -14.93 14.55 9.37
C GLU A 191 -14.73 13.67 8.13
N ASP A 192 -15.36 14.02 7.01
CA ASP A 192 -15.17 13.32 5.73
C ASP A 192 -13.73 13.41 5.22
N ALA A 193 -13.07 14.54 5.49
CA ALA A 193 -11.65 14.72 5.23
C ALA A 193 -10.80 13.69 5.94
N TYR A 194 -11.00 13.62 7.25
CA TYR A 194 -10.25 12.78 8.14
C TYR A 194 -10.46 11.31 7.77
N LEU A 195 -11.70 10.89 7.55
CA LEU A 195 -12.02 9.54 7.12
C LEU A 195 -11.38 9.19 5.76
N THR A 196 -11.40 10.12 4.80
CA THR A 196 -10.75 9.91 3.49
C THR A 196 -9.24 9.72 3.65
N TYR A 197 -8.60 10.60 4.42
CA TYR A 197 -7.18 10.54 4.70
C TYR A 197 -6.81 9.24 5.43
N ALA A 198 -7.52 8.88 6.50
CA ALA A 198 -7.29 7.67 7.29
C ALA A 198 -7.40 6.40 6.43
N ARG A 199 -8.46 6.30 5.61
CA ARG A 199 -8.64 5.15 4.69
C ARG A 199 -7.52 5.07 3.65
N SER A 200 -7.12 6.20 3.08
CA SER A 200 -6.05 6.23 2.07
C SER A 200 -4.67 5.91 2.68
N SER A 201 -4.41 6.37 3.90
CA SER A 201 -3.18 6.11 4.64
C SER A 201 -3.10 4.64 5.04
N LYS A 202 -4.17 4.07 5.59
CA LYS A 202 -4.27 2.63 5.88
C LYS A 202 -4.05 1.81 4.62
N ARG A 203 -4.71 2.16 3.51
CA ARG A 203 -4.50 1.47 2.24
C ARG A 203 -3.05 1.55 1.78
N PHE A 204 -2.41 2.72 1.87
CA PHE A 204 -1.02 2.89 1.51
C PHE A 204 -0.09 1.99 2.34
N THR A 205 -0.18 2.07 3.66
CA THR A 205 0.70 1.31 4.57
C THR A 205 0.42 -0.19 4.58
N GLU A 206 -0.82 -0.62 4.36
CA GLU A 206 -1.17 -2.05 4.40
C GLU A 206 -1.13 -2.76 3.06
N GLN A 207 -1.49 -2.06 1.97
CA GLN A 207 -1.56 -2.67 0.63
C GLN A 207 -0.28 -2.43 -0.17
N PHE A 208 0.47 -1.35 0.05
CA PHE A 208 1.72 -1.12 -0.68
C PHE A 208 2.93 -1.55 0.14
N VAL A 209 3.06 -1.10 1.39
CA VAL A 209 4.21 -1.43 2.26
C VAL A 209 4.10 -2.87 2.75
N GLY A 210 3.05 -3.21 3.50
CA GLY A 210 2.77 -4.59 3.86
C GLY A 210 1.98 -4.76 5.15
N ARG A 211 1.42 -5.95 5.39
CA ARG A 211 0.70 -6.27 6.63
C ARG A 211 0.83 -7.75 6.97
N LYS A 212 0.75 -8.04 8.25
CA LYS A 212 0.53 -9.39 8.76
C LYS A 212 -0.90 -9.82 8.43
N LEU A 213 -1.08 -11.06 7.99
CA LEU A 213 -2.38 -11.69 7.82
C LEU A 213 -2.75 -12.41 9.12
N GLN A 214 -4.00 -12.25 9.56
CA GLN A 214 -4.56 -13.02 10.66
C GLN A 214 -5.12 -14.32 10.08
N LYS A 215 -4.31 -15.39 10.07
CA LYS A 215 -4.77 -16.76 9.77
C LYS A 215 -4.33 -17.72 10.88
N HIS A 216 -4.98 -18.88 10.94
CA HIS A 216 -4.82 -19.85 12.02
C HIS A 216 -3.45 -20.54 12.06
N GLU A 217 -2.67 -20.52 10.96
CA GLU A 217 -1.38 -21.20 10.85
C GLU A 217 -0.24 -20.22 10.52
N GLY A 218 0.61 -19.99 11.52
CA GLY A 218 1.86 -19.23 11.37
C GLY A 218 1.68 -17.74 11.05
N VAL A 219 2.81 -17.05 10.92
CA VAL A 219 2.83 -15.64 10.49
C VAL A 219 2.91 -15.60 8.98
N GLN A 220 1.95 -14.93 8.35
CA GLN A 220 1.89 -14.73 6.91
C GLN A 220 1.85 -13.23 6.59
N MET A 221 2.38 -12.84 5.43
CA MET A 221 2.48 -11.45 4.99
C MET A 221 1.70 -11.21 3.69
N ALA A 222 1.19 -9.99 3.54
CA ALA A 222 0.58 -9.49 2.31
C ALA A 222 0.96 -8.03 2.06
N GLY A 223 0.68 -7.54 0.85
CA GLY A 223 1.00 -6.20 0.39
C GLY A 223 2.03 -6.20 -0.74
N ALA A 224 2.04 -5.14 -1.54
CA ALA A 224 2.73 -5.11 -2.81
C ALA A 224 4.25 -5.34 -2.70
N CYS A 225 4.94 -4.71 -1.75
CA CYS A 225 6.38 -4.94 -1.57
C CYS A 225 6.71 -6.42 -1.32
N PHE A 226 5.87 -7.13 -0.54
CA PHE A 226 6.03 -8.56 -0.25
C PHE A 226 5.65 -9.43 -1.45
N GLU A 227 4.46 -9.20 -2.01
CA GLU A 227 3.91 -10.04 -3.07
C GLU A 227 4.68 -9.91 -4.39
N MET A 228 5.32 -8.76 -4.63
CA MET A 228 6.24 -8.54 -5.75
C MET A 228 7.64 -9.09 -5.48
N GLY A 229 7.88 -9.70 -4.31
CA GLY A 229 9.18 -10.27 -3.95
C GLY A 229 10.30 -9.24 -3.82
N LEU A 230 9.97 -8.03 -3.33
CA LEU A 230 10.93 -6.93 -3.21
C LEU A 230 11.45 -6.79 -1.78
N ILE A 231 10.72 -7.30 -0.77
CA ILE A 231 11.20 -7.33 0.62
C ILE A 231 11.09 -8.74 1.20
N ASP A 232 12.04 -9.05 2.06
CA ASP A 232 12.00 -10.24 2.91
C ASP A 232 11.59 -9.84 4.33
N ALA A 233 10.96 -10.76 5.04
CA ALA A 233 10.58 -10.57 6.44
C ALA A 233 10.89 -11.77 7.30
N LYS A 234 11.09 -11.49 8.58
CA LYS A 234 11.20 -12.50 9.63
C LYS A 234 10.43 -12.07 10.87
N VAL A 235 10.17 -13.05 11.72
CA VAL A 235 9.61 -12.80 13.05
C VAL A 235 10.75 -12.73 14.06
N SER A 236 10.82 -11.64 14.81
CA SER A 236 11.70 -11.50 15.96
C SER A 236 10.89 -11.69 17.24
N TYR A 237 11.31 -12.66 18.05
CA TYR A 237 10.75 -12.93 19.37
C TYR A 237 11.74 -12.41 20.42
N SER A 238 11.31 -11.58 21.37
CA SER A 238 12.22 -11.16 22.44
C SER A 238 12.45 -12.31 23.44
N ASN A 239 13.62 -12.32 24.09
CA ASN A 239 14.00 -13.39 25.02
C ASN A 239 13.13 -13.45 26.30
N ASP A 240 12.55 -12.32 26.72
CA ASP A 240 11.60 -12.27 27.85
C ASP A 240 10.19 -12.79 27.48
N GLU A 241 9.89 -12.89 26.18
CA GLU A 241 8.57 -13.29 25.66
C GLU A 241 8.46 -14.80 25.37
N LYS A 242 9.58 -15.55 25.38
CA LYS A 242 9.55 -17.02 25.29
C LYS A 242 8.84 -17.68 26.48
N LEU A 243 8.67 -16.98 27.60
CA LEU A 243 7.98 -17.49 28.79
C LEU A 243 6.48 -17.13 28.84
N LYS A 244 5.98 -16.24 27.97
CA LYS A 244 4.58 -15.80 28.00
C LYS A 244 3.74 -16.52 26.94
N SER A 245 3.33 -17.71 27.37
CA SER A 245 2.15 -18.47 26.93
C SER A 245 2.28 -19.35 25.68
N PHE A 246 1.97 -20.62 25.90
CA PHE A 246 1.70 -21.65 24.90
C PHE A 246 0.40 -21.41 24.10
N ASN A 247 -0.32 -20.30 24.34
CA ASN A 247 -1.66 -20.06 23.78
C ASN A 247 -1.79 -18.78 22.92
N ASP A 248 -0.74 -17.96 22.76
CA ASP A 248 -0.80 -16.72 21.98
C ASP A 248 0.13 -16.76 20.75
N VAL A 249 -0.42 -17.23 19.62
CA VAL A 249 0.33 -17.59 18.39
C VAL A 249 0.90 -16.36 17.65
N ASN A 250 0.84 -15.14 18.20
CA ASN A 250 0.96 -13.91 17.39
C ASN A 250 1.81 -12.74 17.91
N TYR A 251 2.72 -12.94 18.86
CA TYR A 251 3.40 -11.82 19.56
C TYR A 251 4.77 -11.35 19.03
N GLY A 252 5.35 -12.00 18.01
CA GLY A 252 6.64 -11.56 17.47
C GLY A 252 6.58 -10.30 16.59
N LYS A 253 7.59 -9.42 16.71
CA LYS A 253 7.75 -8.24 15.84
C LYS A 253 8.13 -8.68 14.44
N ILE A 254 7.58 -8.02 13.42
CA ILE A 254 7.93 -8.29 12.03
C ILE A 254 9.07 -7.37 11.64
N LEU A 255 10.23 -7.96 11.37
CA LEU A 255 11.38 -7.25 10.82
C LEU A 255 11.43 -7.49 9.32
N VAL A 256 11.77 -6.44 8.57
CA VAL A 256 11.83 -6.45 7.11
C VAL A 256 13.17 -5.96 6.60
N THR A 257 13.57 -6.44 5.44
CA THR A 257 14.75 -5.99 4.70
C THR A 257 14.51 -6.05 3.20
N LEU A 258 15.46 -5.54 2.40
CA LEU A 258 15.42 -5.67 0.95
C LEU A 258 15.84 -7.07 0.54
N SER A 259 14.99 -7.73 -0.25
CA SER A 259 15.37 -8.93 -1.01
C SER A 259 16.36 -8.58 -2.12
N ASP A 260 16.96 -9.58 -2.78
CA ASP A 260 17.87 -9.32 -3.91
C ASP A 260 17.19 -8.56 -5.06
N SER A 261 15.93 -8.88 -5.35
CA SER A 261 15.13 -8.14 -6.35
C SER A 261 14.82 -6.72 -5.86
N GLY A 262 14.56 -6.55 -4.57
CA GLY A 262 14.36 -5.22 -3.96
C GLY A 262 15.62 -4.35 -4.00
N LYS A 263 16.79 -4.95 -3.74
CA LYS A 263 18.10 -4.31 -3.86
C LYS A 263 18.33 -3.82 -5.28
N GLU A 264 18.20 -4.71 -6.26
CA GLU A 264 18.34 -4.38 -7.68
C GLU A 264 17.40 -3.22 -8.05
N PHE A 265 16.11 -3.32 -7.70
CA PHE A 265 15.14 -2.29 -8.04
C PHE A 265 15.42 -0.95 -7.34
N ALA A 266 15.91 -0.96 -6.10
CA ALA A 266 16.28 0.25 -5.37
C ALA A 266 17.48 0.98 -6.00
N THR A 267 18.37 0.27 -6.71
CA THR A 267 19.55 0.88 -7.36
C THR A 267 19.19 1.79 -8.52
N PHE A 268 18.07 1.52 -9.20
CA PHE A 268 17.68 2.32 -10.36
C PHE A 268 17.23 3.71 -9.91
N LYS A 269 17.91 4.72 -10.44
CA LYS A 269 17.60 6.13 -10.18
C LYS A 269 16.20 6.46 -10.72
N ASN A 270 15.40 7.16 -9.91
CA ASN A 270 14.09 7.63 -10.33
C ASN A 270 14.10 9.15 -10.51
N ASN A 271 14.18 9.61 -11.76
CA ASN A 271 14.31 11.02 -12.12
C ASN A 271 13.14 11.88 -11.59
N LEU A 272 11.93 11.31 -11.47
CA LEU A 272 10.78 12.02 -10.92
C LEU A 272 10.95 12.30 -9.42
N ILE A 273 11.38 11.30 -8.65
CA ILE A 273 11.69 11.49 -7.23
C ILE A 273 12.80 12.53 -7.07
N ASP A 274 13.90 12.38 -7.83
CA ASP A 274 15.02 13.30 -7.76
C ASP A 274 14.64 14.73 -8.10
N PHE A 275 13.83 14.94 -9.14
CA PHE A 275 13.37 16.27 -9.51
C PHE A 275 12.50 16.90 -8.41
N ILE A 276 11.56 16.13 -7.82
CA ILE A 276 10.69 16.64 -6.75
C ILE A 276 11.45 17.00 -5.48
N TYR A 277 12.53 16.28 -5.18
CA TYR A 277 13.43 16.63 -4.08
C TYR A 277 14.55 17.60 -4.46
N LYS A 278 14.59 18.08 -5.71
CA LYS A 278 15.62 19.00 -6.24
C LYS A 278 17.04 18.41 -6.21
N ASN A 279 17.14 17.10 -6.33
CA ASN A 279 18.39 16.36 -6.51
C ASN A 279 18.89 16.42 -7.97
N THR A 280 18.00 16.76 -8.91
CA THR A 280 18.33 17.11 -10.28
C THR A 280 17.51 18.33 -10.73
N LEU A 281 18.03 19.07 -11.70
CA LEU A 281 17.31 20.15 -12.39
C LEU A 281 16.60 19.64 -13.66
N ASP A 282 16.97 18.46 -14.15
CA ASP A 282 16.42 17.88 -15.37
C ASP A 282 14.97 17.44 -15.14
N GLU A 283 14.06 18.00 -15.93
CA GLU A 283 12.65 17.65 -15.84
C GLU A 283 12.44 16.19 -16.30
N PRO A 284 11.74 15.34 -15.51
CA PRO A 284 11.46 13.98 -15.92
C PRO A 284 10.52 13.94 -17.14
N HIS A 285 10.72 12.96 -18.02
CA HIS A 285 9.82 12.69 -19.15
C HIS A 285 8.81 11.56 -18.88
N SER A 286 9.07 10.72 -17.89
CA SER A 286 8.28 9.56 -17.49
C SER A 286 8.32 9.36 -15.98
N ILE A 287 7.40 8.56 -15.44
CA ILE A 287 7.39 8.19 -14.01
C ILE A 287 8.55 7.25 -13.70
N PHE A 288 8.82 6.30 -14.60
CA PHE A 288 9.84 5.28 -14.47
C PHE A 288 10.93 5.44 -15.54
N SER A 289 12.16 5.09 -15.19
CA SER A 289 13.26 4.94 -16.15
C SER A 289 13.07 3.70 -17.03
N ASN A 290 13.89 3.57 -18.09
CA ASN A 290 13.86 2.38 -18.94
C ASN A 290 14.34 1.13 -18.17
N GLU A 291 15.30 1.29 -17.27
CA GLU A 291 15.80 0.23 -16.39
C GLU A 291 14.72 -0.24 -15.42
N GLU A 292 14.01 0.69 -14.78
CA GLU A 292 12.90 0.37 -13.87
C GLU A 292 11.77 -0.35 -14.61
N THR A 293 11.46 0.09 -15.83
CA THR A 293 10.45 -0.52 -16.68
C THR A 293 10.88 -1.94 -17.09
N SER A 294 12.11 -2.10 -17.56
CA SER A 294 12.68 -3.40 -17.95
C SER A 294 12.75 -4.37 -16.77
N PHE A 295 13.07 -3.89 -15.57
CA PHE A 295 13.04 -4.69 -14.36
C PHE A 295 11.63 -5.21 -14.06
N TYR A 296 10.61 -4.34 -14.14
CA TYR A 296 9.22 -4.76 -13.91
C TYR A 296 8.81 -5.90 -14.83
N PHE A 297 9.05 -5.78 -16.14
CA PHE A 297 8.64 -6.81 -17.11
C PHE A 297 9.43 -8.13 -16.99
N ARG A 298 10.71 -8.06 -16.60
CA ARG A 298 11.58 -9.25 -16.52
C ARG A 298 11.55 -9.96 -15.17
N LYS A 299 11.29 -9.24 -14.07
CA LYS A 299 11.41 -9.77 -12.71
C LYS A 299 10.10 -9.77 -11.93
N ILE A 300 9.30 -8.69 -12.01
CA ILE A 300 8.08 -8.56 -11.21
C ILE A 300 6.88 -9.23 -11.91
N LEU A 301 6.58 -8.82 -13.14
CA LEU A 301 5.39 -9.28 -13.87
C LEU A 301 5.34 -10.82 -14.06
N PRO A 302 6.44 -11.54 -14.34
CA PRO A 302 6.40 -12.98 -14.56
C PRO A 302 5.92 -13.79 -13.34
N GLU A 303 6.07 -13.26 -12.13
CA GLU A 303 5.56 -13.88 -10.89
C GLU A 303 4.02 -13.92 -10.84
N PHE A 304 3.35 -13.13 -11.69
CA PHE A 304 1.89 -13.05 -11.82
C PHE A 304 1.47 -13.69 -13.13
N GLU A 305 1.46 -15.03 -13.14
CA GLU A 305 1.40 -15.87 -14.34
C GLU A 305 0.31 -15.49 -15.36
N PHE A 306 -0.93 -15.28 -14.90
CA PHE A 306 -2.02 -14.90 -15.79
C PHE A 306 -1.83 -13.49 -16.32
N GLU A 307 -1.52 -12.55 -15.42
CA GLU A 307 -1.36 -11.15 -15.80
C GLU A 307 -0.20 -10.95 -16.78
N ASN A 308 0.89 -11.70 -16.63
CA ASN A 308 1.99 -11.74 -17.58
C ASN A 308 1.51 -12.16 -18.99
N LYS A 309 0.75 -13.26 -19.09
CA LYS A 309 0.19 -13.73 -20.37
C LYS A 309 -0.75 -12.68 -20.99
N PHE A 310 -1.62 -12.09 -20.18
CA PHE A 310 -2.56 -11.08 -20.63
C PHE A 310 -1.85 -9.79 -21.09
N VAL A 311 -0.80 -9.37 -20.39
CA VAL A 311 0.02 -8.21 -20.79
C VAL A 311 0.73 -8.47 -22.12
N LYS A 312 1.30 -9.67 -22.34
CA LYS A 312 1.90 -10.02 -23.64
C LYS A 312 0.88 -9.89 -24.77
N TYR A 313 -0.32 -10.43 -24.60
CA TYR A 313 -1.41 -10.24 -25.55
C TYR A 313 -1.70 -8.75 -25.82
N LEU A 314 -1.79 -7.91 -24.78
CA LEU A 314 -2.03 -6.49 -24.98
C LEU A 314 -0.90 -5.85 -25.78
N MET A 315 0.35 -6.20 -25.46
CA MET A 315 1.54 -5.68 -26.14
C MET A 315 1.66 -6.14 -27.59
N ASP A 316 1.08 -7.27 -27.97
CA ASP A 316 1.02 -7.72 -29.39
C ASP A 316 0.09 -6.85 -30.25
N ASN A 317 -0.74 -6.01 -29.63
CA ASN A 317 -1.64 -5.10 -30.33
C ASN A 317 -1.03 -3.68 -30.38
N GLU A 318 -0.78 -3.19 -31.60
CA GLU A 318 -0.33 -1.80 -31.80
C GLU A 318 -1.37 -0.77 -31.34
N LYS A 319 -2.66 -1.10 -31.51
CA LYS A 319 -3.78 -0.23 -31.15
C LYS A 319 -4.96 -1.05 -30.63
N ILE A 320 -5.59 -0.55 -29.57
CA ILE A 320 -6.82 -1.10 -29.00
C ILE A 320 -7.86 0.01 -29.00
N GLU A 321 -8.93 -0.16 -29.78
CA GLU A 321 -9.90 0.91 -30.04
C GLU A 321 -10.73 1.27 -28.80
N HIS A 322 -11.11 0.26 -28.00
CA HIS A 322 -12.01 0.50 -26.88
C HIS A 322 -11.78 -0.43 -25.69
N THR A 323 -12.03 0.08 -24.47
CA THR A 323 -11.87 -0.65 -23.20
C THR A 323 -12.73 -1.91 -23.12
N SER A 324 -13.84 -1.99 -23.86
CA SER A 324 -14.66 -3.20 -23.92
C SER A 324 -13.89 -4.39 -24.51
N GLN A 325 -13.00 -4.16 -25.49
CA GLN A 325 -12.16 -5.22 -26.07
C GLN A 325 -11.22 -5.81 -25.01
N ILE A 326 -10.60 -4.93 -24.22
CA ILE A 326 -9.73 -5.32 -23.09
C ILE A 326 -10.51 -6.19 -22.08
N LYS A 327 -11.74 -5.80 -21.73
CA LYS A 327 -12.56 -6.54 -20.76
C LYS A 327 -12.99 -7.91 -21.28
N SER A 328 -13.48 -7.97 -22.52
CA SER A 328 -13.91 -9.22 -23.15
C SER A 328 -12.76 -10.20 -23.22
N GLU A 329 -11.58 -9.74 -23.63
CA GLU A 329 -10.42 -10.60 -23.75
C GLU A 329 -9.85 -11.01 -22.39
N PHE A 330 -9.82 -10.10 -21.41
CA PHE A 330 -9.42 -10.43 -20.05
C PHE A 330 -10.28 -11.58 -19.50
N ARG A 331 -11.61 -11.48 -19.65
CA ARG A 331 -12.55 -12.51 -19.22
C ARG A 331 -12.22 -13.84 -19.89
N ARG A 332 -12.14 -13.85 -21.22
CA ARG A 332 -11.89 -15.05 -22.02
C ARG A 332 -10.58 -15.75 -21.62
N GLN A 333 -9.47 -15.00 -21.53
CA GLN A 333 -8.18 -15.56 -21.16
C GLN A 333 -8.14 -16.01 -19.69
N PHE A 334 -8.80 -15.29 -18.79
CA PHE A 334 -8.81 -15.66 -17.37
C PHE A 334 -9.59 -16.95 -17.15
N GLU A 335 -10.76 -17.11 -17.81
CA GLU A 335 -11.54 -18.35 -17.75
C GLU A 335 -10.71 -19.54 -18.23
N MET A 336 -9.99 -19.40 -19.35
CA MET A 336 -9.07 -20.45 -19.84
C MET A 336 -7.95 -20.77 -18.83
N PHE A 337 -7.30 -19.73 -18.29
CA PHE A 337 -6.25 -19.88 -17.29
C PHE A 337 -6.77 -20.57 -16.02
N TYR A 338 -7.94 -20.16 -15.54
CA TYR A 338 -8.55 -20.66 -14.33
C TYR A 338 -8.90 -22.13 -14.46
N HIS A 339 -9.56 -22.55 -15.55
CA HIS A 339 -9.88 -23.96 -15.78
C HIS A 339 -8.63 -24.82 -15.91
N SER A 340 -7.55 -24.30 -16.51
CA SER A 340 -6.28 -25.02 -16.56
C SER A 340 -5.63 -25.20 -15.19
N LYS A 341 -5.82 -24.25 -14.27
CA LYS A 341 -5.17 -24.24 -12.94
C LYS A 341 -6.01 -24.90 -11.86
N PHE A 342 -7.33 -24.82 -11.99
CA PHE A 342 -8.33 -25.31 -11.06
C PHE A 342 -9.44 -26.06 -11.83
N PRO A 343 -9.16 -27.24 -12.40
CA PRO A 343 -10.07 -27.92 -13.34
C PRO A 343 -11.40 -28.35 -12.73
N ASN A 344 -11.47 -28.49 -11.41
CA ASN A 344 -12.65 -28.96 -10.69
C ASN A 344 -13.48 -27.82 -10.05
N ASP A 345 -13.08 -26.56 -10.25
CA ASP A 345 -13.78 -25.40 -9.67
C ASP A 345 -14.50 -24.60 -10.76
N ASP A 346 -15.69 -24.09 -10.42
CA ASP A 346 -16.37 -23.11 -11.26
C ASP A 346 -15.67 -21.74 -11.20
N VAL A 347 -15.62 -21.06 -12.34
CA VAL A 347 -15.07 -19.71 -12.43
C VAL A 347 -16.04 -18.71 -11.81
N LEU A 348 -15.70 -18.17 -10.64
CA LEU A 348 -16.45 -17.08 -10.00
C LEU A 348 -15.81 -15.72 -10.32
N LEU A 349 -15.94 -15.27 -11.57
CA LEU A 349 -15.43 -13.96 -12.02
C LEU A 349 -16.58 -12.97 -12.33
N GLN A 350 -16.90 -12.13 -11.33
CA GLN A 350 -17.90 -11.08 -11.45
C GLN A 350 -17.48 -10.01 -12.48
N ASP A 351 -18.44 -9.42 -13.21
CA ASP A 351 -18.19 -8.37 -14.21
C ASP A 351 -17.44 -7.16 -13.65
N ASN A 352 -17.73 -6.80 -12.40
CA ASN A 352 -17.04 -5.69 -11.76
C ASN A 352 -15.56 -6.03 -11.50
N SER A 353 -15.23 -7.29 -11.19
CA SER A 353 -13.84 -7.74 -11.03
C SER A 353 -13.10 -7.68 -12.36
N VAL A 354 -13.69 -8.19 -13.46
CA VAL A 354 -13.13 -8.05 -14.81
C VAL A 354 -12.81 -6.59 -15.11
N ARG A 355 -13.80 -5.70 -14.93
CA ARG A 355 -13.64 -4.26 -15.16
C ARG A 355 -12.49 -3.67 -14.34
N ILE A 356 -12.39 -4.01 -13.06
CA ILE A 356 -11.37 -3.45 -12.17
C ILE A 356 -9.98 -3.94 -12.55
N HIS A 357 -9.79 -5.25 -12.71
CA HIS A 357 -8.49 -5.83 -12.99
C HIS A 357 -8.01 -5.43 -14.40
N SER A 358 -8.83 -5.59 -15.43
CA SER A 358 -8.44 -5.26 -16.80
C SER A 358 -8.03 -3.79 -16.95
N ASN A 359 -8.77 -2.88 -16.29
CA ASN A 359 -8.43 -1.45 -16.27
C ASN A 359 -7.16 -1.17 -15.47
N THR A 360 -6.92 -1.93 -14.39
CA THR A 360 -5.71 -1.78 -13.57
C THR A 360 -4.46 -2.18 -14.35
N VAL A 361 -4.51 -3.30 -15.08
CA VAL A 361 -3.42 -3.73 -15.97
C VAL A 361 -3.10 -2.64 -16.99
N MET A 362 -4.11 -2.19 -17.75
CA MET A 362 -3.91 -1.13 -18.75
C MET A 362 -3.43 0.18 -18.13
N SER A 363 -3.93 0.55 -16.94
CA SER A 363 -3.46 1.74 -16.22
C SER A 363 -2.00 1.66 -15.81
N ARG A 364 -1.50 0.45 -15.52
CA ARG A 364 -0.10 0.23 -15.20
C ARG A 364 0.78 0.24 -16.44
N LEU A 365 0.32 -0.32 -17.56
CA LEU A 365 1.04 -0.20 -18.84
C LEU A 365 1.17 1.26 -19.28
N MET A 366 0.14 2.09 -19.06
CA MET A 366 0.25 3.54 -19.26
C MET A 366 1.19 4.22 -18.26
N GLU A 367 1.27 3.73 -17.01
CA GLU A 367 2.21 4.25 -15.99
C GLU A 367 3.67 4.03 -16.42
N PHE A 368 3.96 2.89 -17.05
CA PHE A 368 5.25 2.57 -17.65
C PHE A 368 5.48 3.21 -19.02
N GLY A 369 4.52 3.95 -19.58
CA GLY A 369 4.65 4.57 -20.90
C GLY A 369 4.61 3.58 -22.07
N VAL A 370 4.11 2.37 -21.86
CA VAL A 370 3.94 1.33 -22.90
C VAL A 370 2.78 1.68 -23.83
N PHE A 371 1.68 2.19 -23.24
CA PHE A 371 0.52 2.66 -23.97
C PHE A 371 0.25 4.13 -23.68
N ALA A 372 -0.19 4.86 -24.70
CA ALA A 372 -0.80 6.18 -24.56
C ALA A 372 -2.30 6.07 -24.87
N LYS A 373 -3.13 6.80 -24.10
CA LYS A 373 -4.56 6.92 -24.39
C LYS A 373 -4.85 8.30 -24.95
N ASP A 374 -5.63 8.37 -26.01
CA ASP A 374 -6.11 9.66 -26.52
C ASP A 374 -6.90 10.38 -25.42
N PRO A 375 -6.46 11.59 -24.99
CA PRO A 375 -7.11 12.33 -23.90
C PRO A 375 -8.55 12.75 -24.24
N LYS A 376 -8.93 12.82 -25.51
CA LYS A 376 -10.29 13.18 -25.95
C LYS A 376 -11.31 12.11 -25.58
N PHE A 377 -10.89 10.87 -25.40
CA PHE A 377 -11.79 9.75 -25.20
C PHE A 377 -11.62 9.09 -23.83
N LYS A 378 -12.75 8.77 -23.18
CA LYS A 378 -12.73 8.14 -21.85
C LYS A 378 -12.22 6.70 -21.90
N SER A 379 -12.51 5.97 -22.97
CA SER A 379 -12.42 4.50 -23.03
C SER A 379 -11.48 3.96 -24.11
N GLY A 380 -10.53 4.75 -24.60
CA GLY A 380 -9.69 4.41 -25.75
C GLY A 380 -10.01 5.33 -26.95
N PRO A 381 -9.19 5.35 -28.00
CA PRO A 381 -8.18 4.33 -28.31
C PRO A 381 -6.94 4.40 -27.43
N TYR A 382 -6.29 3.24 -27.28
CA TYR A 382 -4.99 3.05 -26.65
C TYR A 382 -3.99 2.68 -27.75
N THR A 383 -2.88 3.40 -27.85
CA THR A 383 -1.84 3.19 -28.85
C THR A 383 -0.55 2.78 -28.16
N ARG A 384 0.07 1.70 -28.64
CA ARG A 384 1.36 1.20 -28.16
C ARG A 384 2.47 2.18 -28.56
N MET A 385 3.38 2.48 -27.65
CA MET A 385 4.51 3.39 -27.88
C MET A 385 5.72 2.60 -28.40
N GLU A 386 6.35 3.05 -29.49
CA GLU A 386 7.45 2.36 -30.20
C GLU A 386 8.72 2.08 -29.36
N LYS A 387 8.88 2.71 -28.19
CA LYS A 387 10.13 2.63 -27.40
C LYS A 387 10.42 1.26 -26.77
N MET A 388 9.63 0.21 -27.05
CA MET A 388 9.48 -0.93 -26.14
C MET A 388 9.50 -2.33 -26.77
N ASP A 389 9.93 -2.47 -28.03
CA ASP A 389 10.00 -3.78 -28.72
C ASP A 389 10.95 -4.80 -28.04
N ASN A 390 11.82 -4.37 -27.12
CA ASN A 390 12.81 -5.22 -26.43
C ASN A 390 12.45 -5.60 -24.97
N LEU A 391 11.20 -5.40 -24.53
CA LEU A 391 10.81 -5.57 -23.11
C LEU A 391 10.23 -6.93 -22.73
N VAL A 392 10.02 -7.85 -23.69
CA VAL A 392 9.29 -9.12 -23.48
C VAL A 392 10.19 -10.35 -23.58
#